data_AF-A0A939Y8P1-F1
#
_entry.id   AF-A0A939Y8P1-F1
#
_cell.length_a   1.000
_cell.length_b   1.000
_cell.length_c   1.000
_cell.angle_alpha   90.00
_cell.angle_beta   90.00
_cell.angle_gamma   90.00
#
_symmetry.space_group_name_H-M   'P 1'
#
loop_
_entity.id
_entity.type
_entity.pdbx_description
1 polymer ?
#
loop_
_entity_poly.entity_id
_entity_poly.type
_entity_poly.pdbx_seq_one_letter_code
_entity_poly.pdbx_strand_id
1 'polypeptide(L)' 'MDIKAIIEKIVNKLKGSPDLLGKFKSDPVSTVKGLVSGLDDDTASKVADGVSAELDAEGIADKAKGVLGTIKGIFGK' A
#
# COMPACT_ATOMS: atom_id res chain seq x y z
N MET A 1 18.21 -9.49 -1.59
CA MET A 1 17.23 -8.42 -1.87
C MET A 1 17.09 -7.57 -0.63
N ASP A 2 17.14 -6.25 -0.76
CA ASP A 2 16.87 -5.35 0.36
C ASP A 2 15.37 -5.13 0.53
N ILE A 3 14.75 -5.96 1.38
CA ILE A 3 13.31 -5.90 1.67
C ILE A 3 12.93 -4.53 2.23
N LYS A 4 13.77 -3.92 3.08
CA LYS A 4 13.54 -2.55 3.60
C LYS A 4 13.46 -1.52 2.47
N ALA A 5 14.40 -1.52 1.54
CA ALA A 5 14.39 -0.57 0.42
C ALA A 5 13.18 -0.78 -0.50
N ILE A 6 12.72 -2.03 -0.65
CA ILE A 6 11.49 -2.35 -1.39
C ILE A 6 10.27 -1.79 -0.67
N ILE A 7 10.16 -1.99 0.64
CA ILE A 7 9.08 -1.45 1.48
C ILE A 7 9.00 0.07 1.34
N GLU A 8 10.10 0.80 1.61
CA GLU A 8 10.15 2.26 1.52
C GLU A 8 9.74 2.76 0.13
N LYS A 9 10.22 2.08 -0.93
CA LYS A 9 9.87 2.42 -2.32
C LYS A 9 8.38 2.26 -2.59
N ILE A 10 7.77 1.16 -2.13
CA ILE A 10 6.34 0.90 -2.30
C ILE A 10 5.54 1.93 -1.49
N VAL A 11 5.89 2.13 -0.22
CA VAL A 11 5.27 3.13 0.66
C VAL A 11 5.26 4.51 -0.01
N ASN A 12 6.40 4.97 -0.53
CA ASN A 12 6.49 6.25 -1.22
C ASN A 12 5.61 6.33 -2.48
N LYS A 13 5.50 5.24 -3.26
CA LYS A 13 4.56 5.17 -4.39
C LYS A 13 3.10 5.25 -3.92
N LEU A 14 2.74 4.52 -2.86
CA LEU A 14 1.37 4.52 -2.32
C LEU A 14 0.99 5.90 -1.77
N LYS A 15 1.92 6.59 -1.09
CA LYS A 15 1.74 7.97 -0.60
C LYS A 15 1.42 8.95 -1.73
N GLY A 16 2.11 8.81 -2.87
CA GLY A 16 1.91 9.68 -4.04
C GLY A 16 0.79 9.24 -4.98
N SER A 17 0.10 8.13 -4.73
CA SER A 17 -0.89 7.57 -5.66
C SER A 17 -2.09 6.97 -4.91
N PRO A 18 -3.18 7.73 -4.75
CA PRO A 18 -4.39 7.29 -4.06
C PRO A 18 -4.99 6.01 -4.68
N ASP A 19 -4.94 5.86 -6.00
CA ASP A 19 -5.39 4.65 -6.70
C ASP A 19 -4.60 3.41 -6.31
N LEU A 20 -3.28 3.53 -6.22
CA LEU A 20 -2.41 2.42 -5.80
C LEU A 20 -2.65 2.09 -4.33
N LEU A 21 -2.85 3.10 -3.48
CA LEU A 21 -3.20 2.91 -2.08
C LEU A 21 -4.54 2.18 -1.92
N GLY A 22 -5.53 2.51 -2.75
CA GLY A 22 -6.81 1.81 -2.80
C GLY A 22 -6.65 0.35 -3.22
N LYS A 23 -5.89 0.09 -4.29
CA LYS A 23 -5.57 -1.28 -4.74
C LYS A 23 -4.81 -2.08 -3.68
N PHE A 24 -3.80 -1.48 -3.07
CA PHE A 24 -3.01 -2.10 -2.02
C PHE A 24 -3.87 -2.48 -0.81
N LYS A 25 -4.81 -1.62 -0.39
CA LYS A 25 -5.72 -1.96 0.71
C LYS A 25 -6.68 -3.10 0.37
N SER A 26 -7.08 -3.23 -0.90
CA SER A 26 -7.97 -4.31 -1.34
C SER A 26 -7.23 -5.62 -1.57
N ASP A 27 -6.01 -5.55 -2.11
CA ASP A 27 -5.18 -6.71 -2.45
C ASP A 27 -3.69 -6.33 -2.30
N PRO A 28 -3.15 -6.42 -1.07
CA PRO A 28 -1.80 -5.98 -0.75
C PRO A 28 -0.75 -6.79 -1.50
N VAL A 29 -0.88 -8.12 -1.48
CA VAL A 29 0.08 -9.06 -2.06
C VAL A 29 0.14 -8.90 -3.58
N SER A 30 -1.01 -8.87 -4.26
CA SER A 30 -1.06 -8.68 -5.70
C SER A 30 -0.52 -7.31 -6.10
N THR A 31 -0.83 -6.26 -5.34
CA THR A 31 -0.31 -4.91 -5.60
C THR A 31 1.21 -4.86 -5.46
N VAL A 32 1.77 -5.48 -4.42
CA VAL A 32 3.22 -5.58 -4.23
C VAL A 32 3.88 -6.32 -5.41
N LYS A 33 3.33 -7.48 -5.82
CA LYS A 33 3.84 -8.25 -6.97
C LYS A 33 3.72 -7.50 -8.29
N GLY A 34 2.68 -6.69 -8.45
CA GLY A 34 2.49 -5.83 -9.63
C GLY A 34 3.46 -4.65 -9.69
N LEU A 35 3.90 -4.15 -8.53
CA LEU A 35 4.88 -3.04 -8.43
C LEU A 35 6.33 -3.52 -8.47
N VAL A 36 6.59 -4.75 -8.04
CA VAL A 36 7.91 -5.37 -7.98
C VAL A 36 7.82 -6.79 -8.53
N SER A 37 8.31 -6.97 -9.76
CA SER A 37 8.38 -8.28 -10.39
C SER A 37 9.48 -9.15 -9.74
N GLY A 38 9.22 -10.45 -9.62
CA GLY A 38 10.18 -11.42 -9.08
C GLY A 38 10.07 -11.71 -7.59
N LEU A 39 9.02 -11.21 -6.93
CA LEU A 39 8.66 -11.63 -5.57
C LEU A 39 7.79 -12.89 -5.63
N ASP A 40 8.18 -13.91 -4.88
CA ASP A 40 7.33 -15.03 -4.52
C ASP A 40 6.21 -14.60 -3.56
N ASP A 41 5.19 -15.44 -3.37
CA ASP A 41 4.01 -15.09 -2.57
C ASP A 41 4.35 -14.84 -1.09
N ASP A 42 5.26 -15.63 -0.50
CA ASP A 42 5.71 -15.47 0.88
C ASP A 42 6.45 -14.14 1.08
N THR A 43 7.39 -13.82 0.19
CA THR A 43 8.15 -12.56 0.23
C THR A 43 7.23 -11.37 -0.03
N ALA A 44 6.33 -11.46 -1.01
CA ALA A 44 5.36 -10.41 -1.30
C ALA A 44 4.43 -10.15 -0.11
N SER A 45 4.00 -11.20 0.59
CA SER A 45 3.22 -11.08 1.82
C SER A 45 3.98 -10.33 2.92
N LYS A 46 5.23 -10.72 3.20
CA LYS A 46 6.09 -10.03 4.20
C LYS A 46 6.35 -8.57 3.85
N VAL A 47 6.54 -8.27 2.56
CA VAL A 47 6.69 -6.89 2.08
C VAL A 47 5.39 -6.12 2.27
N ALA A 48 4.24 -6.71 1.95
CA ALA A 48 2.93 -6.08 2.14
C ALA A 48 2.63 -5.79 3.62
N ASP A 49 2.99 -6.70 4.53
CA ASP A 49 2.88 -6.47 5.97
C ASP A 49 3.77 -5.31 6.42
N GLY A 50 5.03 -5.28 5.97
CA GLY A 50 5.95 -4.19 6.27
C GLY A 50 5.48 -2.83 5.73
N VAL A 51 4.97 -2.80 4.50
CA VAL A 51 4.38 -1.61 3.88
C VAL A 51 3.15 -1.13 4.67
N SER A 52 2.26 -2.05 5.08
CA SER A 52 1.10 -1.70 5.91
C SER A 52 1.56 -1.12 7.24
N ALA A 53 2.48 -1.79 7.94
CA ALA A 53 3.01 -1.35 9.21
C ALA A 53 3.68 0.04 9.12
N GLU A 54 4.39 0.33 8.03
CA GLU A 54 5.03 1.64 7.85
C GLU A 54 4.01 2.74 7.53
N LEU A 55 2.96 2.43 6.75
CA LEU A 55 1.83 3.34 6.53
C LEU A 55 1.04 3.60 7.82
N ASP A 56 0.88 2.61 8.68
CA ASP A 56 0.27 2.75 10.00
C ASP A 56 1.16 3.57 10.93
N ALA A 57 2.47 3.29 10.97
CA ALA A 57 3.45 4.00 11.80
C ALA A 57 3.55 5.49 11.45
N GLU A 58 3.43 5.85 10.18
CA GLU A 58 3.35 7.26 9.75
C GLU A 58 1.95 7.88 9.89
N GLY A 59 0.96 7.14 10.42
CA GLY A 59 -0.42 7.59 10.55
C GLY A 59 -1.12 7.83 9.20
N ILE A 60 -0.55 7.30 8.12
CA ILE A 60 -1.09 7.42 6.76
C ILE A 60 -2.26 6.47 6.57
N ALA A 61 -2.25 5.30 7.20
CA ALA A 61 -3.41 4.42 7.18
C ALA A 61 -4.66 5.11 7.74
N ASP A 62 -4.52 5.86 8.83
CA ASP A 62 -5.57 6.66 9.46
C ASP A 62 -5.96 7.87 8.60
N LYS A 63 -5.00 8.65 8.09
CA LYS A 63 -5.29 9.75 7.14
C LYS A 63 -5.97 9.24 5.87
N ALA A 64 -5.57 8.09 5.37
CA ALA A 64 -6.15 7.47 4.20
C ALA A 64 -7.53 6.88 4.47
N LYS A 65 -7.89 6.47 5.70
CA LYS A 65 -9.29 6.15 6.03
C LYS A 65 -10.16 7.41 5.89
N GLY A 66 -9.67 8.57 6.33
CA GLY A 66 -10.35 9.86 6.14
C GLY A 66 -10.46 10.29 4.66
N VAL A 67 -9.38 10.13 3.89
CA VAL A 67 -9.36 10.42 2.45
C VAL A 67 -10.22 9.43 1.64
N LEU A 68 -10.22 8.15 1.97
CA LEU A 68 -11.08 7.16 1.30
C LEU A 68 -12.55 7.33 1.70
N GLY A 69 -12.84 7.72 2.93
CA GLY A 69 -14.21 8.06 3.36
C GLY A 69 -14.75 9.26 2.57
N THR A 70 -13.92 10.27 2.32
CA THR A 70 -14.28 11.43 1.49
C THR A 70 -14.39 11.09 0.01
N ILE A 71 -13.49 10.28 -0.56
CA ILE A 71 -13.59 9.79 -1.95
C ILE A 71 -14.85 8.93 -2.11
N LYS A 72 -15.14 8.00 -1.19
CA LYS A 72 -16.36 7.18 -1.23
C LYS A 72 -17.63 8.03 -1.13
N GLY A 73 -17.60 9.12 -0.38
CA GLY A 73 -18.71 10.09 -0.32
C GLY A 73 -18.91 10.90 -1.60
N ILE A 74 -17.85 11.10 -2.40
CA ILE A 74 -17.90 11.81 -3.68
C ILE A 74 -18.30 10.88 -4.84
N PHE A 75 -17.84 9.62 -4.82
CA PHE A 75 -18.16 8.62 -5.86
C PHE A 75 -19.41 7.78 -5.56
N GLY A 76 -20.04 7.98 -4.40
CA GLY A 76 -21.23 7.25 -3.95
C GLY A 76 -22.56 7.99 -4.09
N LYS A 77 -22.60 9.07 -4.89
CA LYS A 77 -23.82 9.84 -5.15
C LYS A 77 -24.22 9.79 -6.62
#